data_AF-A0A2H5TXC2-F1
#
_entry.id   AF-A0A2H5TXC2-F1
#
_cell.length_a   1.000
_cell.length_b   1.000
_cell.length_c   1.000
_cell.angle_alpha   90.00
_cell.angle_beta   90.00
_cell.angle_gamma   90.00
#
_symmetry.space_group_name_H-M   'P 1'
#
loop_
_entity.id
_entity.type
_entity.pdbx_description
1 polymer ?
#
loop_
_entity_poly.entity_id
_entity_poly.type
_entity_poly.pdbx_seq_one_letter_code
_entity_poly.pdbx_strand_id
1 'polypeptide(L)'
;MVPYVDPKTFNRRKNNNNQTTQIYSLNEKSDVYSVGILLWEISSGQPSFYGENYDVGLILEISQGHRKTVVPDTPEEYVKIYTKCWDGEPDNPSNNISSS
;
A
#
# COMPACT_ATOMS: atom_id res chain seq x y z
N MET A 1 -2.78 11.13 7.10
CA MET A 1 -1.35 10.75 7.05
C MET A 1 -1.14 9.24 6.98
N VAL A 2 -1.98 8.43 7.62
CA VAL A 2 -1.96 6.95 7.56
C VAL A 2 -1.98 6.31 6.15
N PRO A 3 -2.70 6.83 5.12
CA PRO A 3 -2.87 6.08 3.87
C PRO A 3 -1.64 6.03 2.96
N TYR A 4 -0.65 6.87 3.22
CA TYR A 4 0.60 6.93 2.46
C TYR A 4 1.75 6.20 3.16
N VAL A 5 1.48 5.61 4.33
CA VAL A 5 2.48 4.88 5.11
C VAL A 5 2.53 3.44 4.63
N ASP A 6 3.72 2.97 4.26
CA ASP A 6 3.93 1.56 3.94
C ASP A 6 3.60 0.69 5.18
N PRO A 7 2.62 -0.25 5.10
CA PRO A 7 2.25 -1.13 6.20
C PRO A 7 3.41 -1.99 6.70
N LYS A 8 4.40 -2.32 5.86
CA LYS A 8 5.58 -3.12 6.25
C LYS A 8 6.51 -2.36 7.20
N THR A 9 6.32 -1.05 7.37
CA THR A 9 7.06 -0.22 8.32
C THR A 9 6.64 -0.47 9.79
N PHE A 10 5.50 -1.14 10.03
CA PHE A 10 5.01 -1.47 11.38
C PHE A 10 5.75 -2.68 11.99
N ASN A 11 7.05 -2.56 12.24
CA ASN A 11 7.77 -3.52 13.07
C ASN A 11 7.59 -3.19 14.56
N ARG A 12 6.66 -3.90 15.22
CA ARG A 12 6.43 -3.79 16.67
C ARG A 12 7.62 -4.37 17.44
N ARG A 13 8.63 -3.56 17.75
CA ARG A 13 9.64 -3.93 18.76
C ARG A 13 9.06 -3.73 20.17
N LYS A 14 8.93 -4.81 20.94
CA LYS A 14 8.69 -4.76 22.40
C LYS A 14 10.05 -4.65 23.08
N ASN A 15 10.27 -3.59 23.87
CA ASN A 15 11.39 -3.54 24.81
C ASN A 15 10.98 -4.17 26.16
N ASN A 16 11.97 -4.49 27.00
CA ASN A 16 11.80 -5.24 28.25
C ASN A 16 10.99 -4.51 29.33
N ASN A 17 10.69 -3.24 29.10
CA ASN A 17 9.92 -2.32 29.94
C ASN A 17 8.51 -2.08 29.40
N ASN A 18 7.95 -3.03 28.63
CA ASN A 18 6.56 -3.02 28.14
C ASN A 18 6.17 -1.72 27.40
N GLN A 19 7.15 -1.04 26.81
CA GLN A 19 7.01 0.26 26.17
C GLN A 19 7.14 0.08 24.65
N THR A 20 6.02 0.13 23.94
CA THR A 20 5.99 -0.07 22.49
C THR A 20 6.62 1.13 21.78
N THR A 21 7.87 1.03 21.36
CA THR A 21 8.51 2.05 20.52
C THR A 21 8.16 1.78 19.06
N GLN A 22 7.32 2.62 18.46
CA GLN A 22 7.04 2.57 17.03
C GLN A 22 8.27 3.09 16.26
N ILE A 23 8.98 2.20 15.57
CA ILE A 23 10.13 2.58 14.74
C ILE A 23 9.62 2.74 13.31
N TYR A 24 9.21 3.96 12.97
CA TYR A 24 9.00 4.33 11.58
C TYR A 24 10.37 4.38 10.88
N SER A 25 10.61 3.44 9.97
CA SER A 25 11.81 3.43 9.13
C SER A 25 11.48 4.05 7.79
N LEU A 26 11.62 5.38 7.69
CA LEU A 26 11.60 6.08 6.41
C LEU A 26 12.70 5.49 5.52
N ASN A 27 12.32 4.93 4.38
CA ASN A 27 13.24 4.35 3.42
C ASN A 27 12.68 4.50 2.01
N GLU A 28 13.51 4.31 1.00
CA GLU A 28 13.10 4.49 -0.40
C GLU A 28 11.84 3.68 -0.76
N LYS A 29 11.63 2.50 -0.17
CA LYS A 29 10.43 1.69 -0.41
C LYS A 29 9.16 2.33 0.17
N SER A 30 9.25 3.00 1.32
CA SER A 30 8.12 3.74 1.86
C SER A 30 7.74 4.93 0.98
N ASP A 31 8.73 5.58 0.37
CA ASP A 31 8.49 6.68 -0.57
C ASP A 31 7.82 6.16 -1.85
N VAL A 32 8.32 5.06 -2.42
CA VAL A 32 7.71 4.39 -3.59
C VAL A 32 6.26 3.98 -3.32
N TYR A 33 5.97 3.44 -2.14
CA TYR A 33 4.60 3.10 -1.73
C TYR A 33 3.69 4.33 -1.74
N SER A 34 4.13 5.42 -1.11
CA SER A 34 3.35 6.66 -1.05
C SER A 34 3.06 7.25 -2.43
N VAL A 35 4.02 7.18 -3.35
CA VAL A 35 3.85 7.59 -4.75
C VAL A 35 2.84 6.70 -5.46
N GLY A 36 2.84 5.39 -5.22
CA GLY A 36 1.83 4.47 -5.76
C GLY A 36 0.40 4.84 -5.37
N ILE A 37 0.18 5.18 -4.09
CA ILE A 37 -1.11 5.64 -3.60
C ILE A 37 -1.53 6.96 -4.28
N LEU A 38 -0.60 7.91 -4.45
CA LEU A 38 -0.86 9.17 -5.16
C LEU A 38 -1.24 8.95 -6.63
N LEU A 39 -0.52 8.07 -7.34
CA LEU A 39 -0.82 7.76 -8.74
C LEU A 39 -2.22 7.15 -8.89
N TRP A 40 -2.64 6.29 -7.96
CA TRP A 40 -4.01 5.78 -7.95
C TRP A 40 -5.05 6.85 -7.62
N GLU A 41 -4.78 7.79 -6.72
CA GLU A 41 -5.69 8.91 -6.45
C GLU A 41 -5.88 9.79 -7.69
N ILE A 42 -4.79 10.04 -8.44
CA ILE A 42 -4.85 10.79 -9.70
C ILE A 42 -5.67 10.04 -10.75
N SER A 43 -5.45 8.73 -10.89
CA SER A 43 -6.17 7.90 -11.85
C SER A 43 -7.66 7.77 -11.51
N SER A 44 -8.00 7.57 -10.24
CA SER A 44 -9.39 7.44 -9.79
C SER A 44 -10.14 8.77 -9.73
N GLY A 45 -9.42 9.89 -9.57
CA GLY A 45 -10.02 11.17 -9.20
C GLY A 45 -10.72 11.14 -7.83
N GLN A 46 -10.44 10.13 -7.01
CA GLN A 46 -11.06 9.90 -5.70
C GLN A 46 -10.01 9.92 -4.59
N PRO A 47 -10.32 10.49 -3.41
CA PRO A 47 -9.44 10.40 -2.26
C PRO A 47 -9.30 8.95 -1.83
N SER A 48 -8.08 8.58 -1.44
CA SER A 48 -7.69 7.19 -1.26
C SER A 48 -8.54 6.38 -0.29
N PHE A 49 -9.08 7.01 0.75
CA PHE A 49 -9.88 6.37 1.80
C PHE A 49 -10.99 7.33 2.26
N TYR A 50 -11.73 7.89 1.30
CA TYR A 50 -12.83 8.80 1.61
C TYR A 50 -13.94 8.05 2.36
N GLY A 51 -14.19 8.44 3.62
CA GLY A 51 -15.27 7.86 4.44
C GLY A 51 -14.87 6.67 5.32
N GLU A 52 -13.61 6.25 5.29
CA GLU A 52 -13.11 5.21 6.20
C GLU A 52 -12.48 5.83 7.45
N ASN A 53 -12.70 5.20 8.60
CA ASN A 53 -11.95 5.56 9.79
C ASN A 53 -10.51 5.09 9.60
N TYR A 54 -9.55 6.01 9.73
CA TYR A 54 -8.11 5.71 9.73
C TYR A 54 -7.71 4.98 11.01
N ASP A 55 -8.31 3.82 11.26
CA ASP A 55 -8.16 3.01 12.45
C ASP A 55 -7.18 1.85 12.24
N VAL A 56 -6.95 1.10 13.31
CA VAL A 56 -6.05 -0.06 13.30
C VAL A 56 -6.59 -1.18 12.39
N GLY A 57 -7.89 -1.23 12.14
CA GLY A 57 -8.53 -2.18 11.23
C GLY A 57 -8.07 -1.94 9.79
N LEU A 58 -8.14 -0.70 9.31
CA LEU A 58 -7.66 -0.35 7.97
C LEU A 58 -6.17 -0.68 7.77
N ILE A 59 -5.35 -0.36 8.77
CA ILE A 59 -3.91 -0.69 8.75
C ILE A 59 -3.70 -2.20 8.68
N LEU A 60 -4.50 -2.98 9.41
CA LEU A 60 -4.42 -4.44 9.41
C LEU A 60 -4.83 -5.02 8.05
N GLU A 61 -5.90 -4.53 7.44
CA GLU A 61 -6.35 -4.97 6.11
C GLU A 61 -5.27 -4.69 5.05
N ILE A 62 -4.72 -3.47 5.02
CA ILE A 62 -3.63 -3.10 4.12
C ILE A 62 -2.39 -3.98 4.36
N SER A 63 -2.06 -4.27 5.62
CA SER A 63 -0.97 -5.17 6.00
C SER A 63 -1.24 -6.64 5.61
N GLN A 64 -2.49 -7.06 5.50
CA GLN A 64 -2.88 -8.40 5.07
C GLN A 64 -2.97 -8.55 3.55
N GLY A 65 -2.63 -7.50 2.79
CA GLY A 65 -2.65 -7.55 1.33
C GLY A 65 -3.93 -6.99 0.73
N HIS A 66 -4.77 -6.28 1.50
CA HIS A 66 -5.86 -5.52 0.90
C HIS A 66 -5.25 -4.47 -0.04
N ARG A 67 -5.67 -4.50 -1.31
CA ARG A 67 -5.22 -3.62 -2.38
C ARG A 67 -6.42 -2.95 -3.02
N LYS A 68 -6.20 -1.74 -3.51
CA LYS A 68 -7.24 -0.96 -4.17
C LYS A 68 -7.65 -1.61 -5.48
N THR A 69 -8.93 -1.48 -5.81
CA THR A 69 -9.45 -1.89 -7.10
C THR A 69 -8.80 -1.09 -8.22
N VAL A 70 -8.50 -1.76 -9.33
CA VAL A 70 -8.06 -1.11 -10.56
C VAL A 70 -9.14 -0.13 -11.00
N VAL A 71 -8.73 1.07 -11.39
CA VAL A 71 -9.64 2.12 -11.86
C VAL A 71 -10.03 1.79 -13.32
N PRO A 72 -11.33 1.72 -13.64
CA PRO A 72 -11.78 1.57 -15.03
C PRO A 72 -11.19 2.65 -15.94
N ASP A 73 -11.01 2.33 -17.22
CA ASP A 73 -10.51 3.26 -18.25
C ASP A 73 -9.10 3.83 -18.04
N THR A 74 -8.38 3.38 -17.00
CA THR A 74 -6.98 3.73 -16.80
C THR A 74 -6.09 2.88 -17.73
N PRO A 75 -5.14 3.49 -18.47
CA PRO A 75 -4.23 2.75 -19.34
C PRO A 75 -3.49 1.64 -18.58
N GLU A 76 -3.43 0.44 -19.17
CA GLU A 76 -2.84 -0.74 -18.52
C GLU A 76 -1.41 -0.51 -18.01
N GLU A 77 -0.60 0.21 -18.77
CA GLU A 77 0.76 0.58 -18.37
C GLU A 77 0.78 1.48 -17.12
N TYR A 78 -0.20 2.36 -16.97
CA TYR A 78 -0.34 3.19 -15.78
C TYR A 78 -0.78 2.37 -14.57
N VAL A 79 -1.68 1.40 -14.78
CA VAL A 79 -2.08 0.41 -13.76
C VAL A 79 -0.86 -0.34 -13.25
N LYS A 80 -0.02 -0.87 -14.15
CA LYS A 80 1.21 -1.60 -13.80
C LYS A 80 2.17 -0.76 -12.97
N ILE A 81 2.26 0.55 -13.22
CA ILE A 81 3.17 1.44 -12.47
C ILE A 81 2.71 1.53 -11.01
N TYR A 82 1.45 1.95 -10.77
CA TYR A 82 1.02 2.18 -9.40
C TYR A 82 0.84 0.87 -8.62
N THR A 83 0.54 -0.26 -9.28
CA THR A 83 0.43 -1.56 -8.61
C THR A 83 1.79 -2.08 -8.15
N LYS A 84 2.82 -1.94 -8.97
CA LYS A 84 4.21 -2.27 -8.58
C LYS A 84 4.68 -1.44 -7.38
N CYS A 85 4.25 -0.19 -7.27
CA CYS A 85 4.61 0.67 -6.15
C CYS A 85 4.13 0.14 -4.79
N TRP A 86 2.99 -0.55 -4.71
CA TRP A 86 2.42 -1.02 -3.43
C TRP A 86 2.49 -2.54 -3.20
N ASP A 87 2.87 -3.34 -4.18
CA ASP A 87 3.06 -4.78 -3.99
C ASP A 87 4.33 -5.09 -3.18
N GLY A 88 5.30 -4.17 -3.17
CA GLY A 88 6.42 -4.21 -2.23
C GLY A 88 7.31 -5.45 -2.37
N GLU A 89 7.20 -6.18 -3.48
CA GLU A 89 8.12 -7.22 -3.92
C GLU A 89 8.48 -6.96 -5.40
N PRO A 90 9.77 -6.95 -5.75
CA PRO A 90 10.15 -7.13 -7.15
C PRO A 90 9.83 -8.57 -7.52
N ASP A 91 8.95 -8.74 -8.50
CA ASP A 91 8.73 -9.96 -9.26
C ASP A 91 8.14 -11.18 -8.50
N ASN A 92 6.82 -11.33 -8.59
CA ASN A 92 6.26 -12.65 -8.85
C ASN A 92 5.58 -12.65 -10.24
N PRO A 93 6.31 -12.98 -11.32
CA PRO A 93 5.76 -13.10 -12.67
C PRO A 93 5.08 -14.47 -12.80
N SER A 94 4.06 -14.75 -11.99
CA SER A 94 3.31 -16.02 -12.05
C SER A 94 1.79 -15.84 -12.03
N ASN A 95 1.31 -14.65 -12.41
CA ASN A 95 -0.13 -14.36 -12.46
C ASN A 95 -0.54 -14.00 -13.90
N ASN A 96 -0.04 -14.75 -14.87
CA ASN A 96 -0.63 -14.75 -16.19
C ASN A 96 -0.82 -16.21 -16.63
N ILE A 97 -2.04 -16.47 -17.10
CA ILE A 97 -2.55 -17.65 -17.82
C ILE A 97 -3.25 -18.72 -16.96
N SER A 98 -4.51 -18.44 -16.62
CA SER A 98 -5.60 -19.41 -16.79
C SER A 98 -6.95 -18.70 -16.86
N SER A 99 -7.19 -18.04 -17.99
CA SER A 99 -8.53 -17.74 -18.48
C SER A 99 -8.55 -18.03 -19.97
N SER A 100 -8.76 -19.30 -20.29
CA SER A 100 -9.22 -19.81 -21.58
C SER A 100 -10.20 -20.94 -21.28
#